data_AF-A0A2A6NSW0-F1
#
_entry.id   AF-A0A2A6NSW0-F1
#
_cell.length_a   1.000
_cell.length_b   1.000
_cell.length_c   1.000
_cell.angle_alpha   90.00
_cell.angle_beta   90.00
_cell.angle_gamma   90.00
#
_symmetry.space_group_name_H-M   'P 1'
#
loop_
_entity.id
_entity.type
_entity.pdbx_description
1 polymer ?
#
loop_
_entity_poly.entity_id
_entity_poly.type
_entity_poly.pdbx_seq_one_letter_code
_entity_poly.pdbx_strand_id
1 'polypeptide(L)'
;MLMTIERKPTTRTLRGWAIQVLQEAGAIRECEEHGWMQDRADPHARERAFDIARQDPPADVSPHAAEAAVRDVLDSIGDTCPECSPDEEGRR
;
A
#
# COMPACT_ATOMS: atom_id res chain seq x y z
N MET A 1 21.07 18.21 -0.71
CA MET A 1 20.59 17.47 0.47
C MET A 1 19.08 17.40 0.38
N LEU A 2 18.52 16.34 -0.21
CA LEU A 2 17.08 16.11 -0.16
C LEU A 2 16.77 15.59 1.24
N MET A 3 16.02 16.37 2.01
CA MET A 3 15.44 15.91 3.25
C MET A 3 14.50 14.76 2.90
N THR A 4 14.93 13.54 3.18
CA THR A 4 14.05 12.38 3.29
C THR A 4 13.08 12.72 4.40
N ILE A 5 11.94 13.31 4.04
CA ILE A 5 10.76 13.41 4.88
C ILE A 5 10.70 12.14 5.71
N GLU A 6 10.90 12.29 7.02
CA GLU A 6 10.86 11.20 7.97
C GLU A 6 9.55 10.46 7.71
N ARG A 7 9.67 9.28 7.09
CA ARG A 7 8.58 8.33 6.86
C ARG A 7 8.16 7.87 8.25
N LYS A 8 7.40 8.72 8.94
CA LYS A 8 6.75 8.40 10.20
C LYS A 8 6.17 7.01 10.03
N PRO A 9 6.60 6.00 10.78
CA PRO A 9 5.88 4.74 10.79
C PRO A 9 4.52 5.07 11.41
N THR A 10 3.52 5.31 10.56
CA THR A 10 2.12 5.50 10.96
C THR A 10 1.51 4.17 11.42
N THR A 11 2.31 3.32 12.08
CA THR A 11 1.92 1.99 12.57
C THR A 11 1.06 2.06 13.82
N ARG A 12 0.37 3.18 14.07
CA ARG A 12 -0.66 3.28 15.11
C ARG A 12 -2.03 2.75 14.67
N THR A 13 -2.19 2.39 13.40
CA THR A 13 -3.46 1.90 12.84
C THR A 13 -3.23 0.66 11.97
N LEU A 14 -4.22 -0.24 11.92
CA LEU A 14 -4.26 -1.43 11.07
C LEU A 14 -3.90 -1.11 9.60
N ARG A 15 -4.38 0.04 9.11
CA ARG A 15 -4.09 0.57 7.78
C ARG A 15 -2.61 0.87 7.56
N GLY A 16 -1.96 1.51 8.53
CA GLY A 16 -0.53 1.83 8.45
C GLY A 16 0.36 0.59 8.49
N TRP A 17 -0.05 -0.44 9.25
CA TRP A 17 0.62 -1.74 9.22
C TRP A 17 0.45 -2.44 7.86
N ALA A 18 -0.76 -2.45 7.29
CA ALA A 18 -1.01 -3.04 5.98
C ALA A 18 -0.16 -2.38 4.86
N ILE A 19 -0.02 -1.05 4.90
CA ILE A 19 0.87 -0.30 3.99
C ILE A 19 2.35 -0.71 4.16
N GLN A 20 2.81 -0.96 5.37
CA GLN A 20 4.16 -1.48 5.62
C GLN A 20 4.33 -2.87 5.02
N VAL A 21 3.41 -3.80 5.27
CA VAL A 21 3.46 -5.17 4.72
C VAL A 21 3.47 -5.15 3.19
N LEU A 22 2.65 -4.30 2.57
CA LEU A 22 2.60 -4.15 1.12
C LEU A 22 3.91 -3.61 0.53
N GLN A 23 4.59 -2.68 1.22
CA GLN A 23 5.92 -2.20 0.81
C GLN A 23 6.98 -3.31 0.94
N GLU A 24 6.98 -4.04 2.06
CA GLU A 24 7.92 -5.15 2.29
C GLU A 24 7.74 -6.28 1.27
N ALA A 25 6.50 -6.56 0.87
CA ALA A 25 6.17 -7.53 -0.17
C ALA A 25 6.49 -7.02 -1.59
N GLY A 26 6.73 -5.72 -1.77
CA GLY A 26 6.90 -5.07 -3.08
C GLY A 26 5.59 -4.96 -3.88
N ALA A 27 4.45 -5.07 -3.21
CA ALA A 27 3.14 -4.95 -3.83
C ALA A 27 2.82 -3.50 -4.19
N ILE A 28 3.29 -2.54 -3.40
CA ILE A 28 3.14 -1.10 -3.71
C ILE A 28 4.50 -0.43 -3.92
N ARG A 29 4.53 0.60 -4.76
CA ARG A 29 5.68 1.48 -4.97
C ARG A 29 5.30 2.93 -4.75
N GLU A 30 6.27 3.73 -4.31
CA GLU A 30 6.13 5.19 -4.32
C GLU A 30 6.42 5.69 -5.74
N CYS A 31 5.56 6.56 -6.27
CA CYS A 31 5.83 7.28 -7.50
C CYS A 31 6.93 8.31 -7.21
N GLU A 32 8.07 8.20 -7.90
CA GLU A 32 9.24 9.05 -7.65
C GLU A 32 8.97 10.53 -7.99
N GLU A 33 8.00 10.79 -8.86
CA GLU A 33 7.68 12.13 -9.35
C GLU A 33 6.67 12.87 -8.46
N HIS A 34 5.74 12.14 -7.85
CA HIS A 34 4.62 12.72 -7.11
C HIS A 34 4.48 12.24 -5.66
N GLY A 35 5.27 11.23 -5.23
CA GLY A 35 5.23 10.69 -3.87
C GLY A 35 3.99 9.85 -3.53
N TRP A 36 3.08 9.64 -4.48
CA TRP A 36 1.89 8.80 -4.28
C TRP A 36 2.26 7.33 -4.19
N MET A 37 1.56 6.60 -3.31
CA MET A 37 1.61 5.14 -3.30
C MET A 37 0.80 4.60 -4.47
N GLN A 38 1.39 3.70 -5.23
CA GLN A 38 0.80 3.08 -6.41
C GLN A 38 0.93 1.56 -6.28
N ASP A 39 -0.18 0.85 -6.49
CA ASP A 39 -0.13 -0.60 -6.50
C ASP A 39 0.55 -1.10 -7.78
N ARG A 40 1.44 -2.08 -7.64
CA ARG A 40 2.16 -2.70 -8.76
C ARG A 40 1.27 -3.67 -9.53
N ALA A 41 0.12 -4.04 -8.98
CA ALA A 41 -0.78 -5.09 -9.48
C ALA A 41 -0.10 -6.44 -9.70
N ASP A 42 1.05 -6.66 -9.05
CA ASP A 42 1.85 -7.86 -9.23
C ASP A 42 1.23 -9.00 -8.40
N PRO A 43 0.74 -10.08 -9.04
CA PRO A 43 0.04 -11.14 -8.32
C PRO A 43 0.95 -11.84 -7.31
N HIS A 44 2.24 -12.01 -7.63
CA HIS A 44 3.20 -12.64 -6.71
C HIS A 44 3.50 -11.76 -5.50
N ALA A 45 3.61 -10.44 -5.71
CA ALA A 45 3.80 -9.50 -4.61
C ALA A 45 2.56 -9.41 -3.70
N ARG A 46 1.35 -9.45 -4.28
CA ARG A 46 0.10 -9.52 -3.52
C ARG A 46 0.02 -10.80 -2.69
N GLU A 47 0.32 -11.96 -3.27
CA GLU A 47 0.36 -13.23 -2.53
C GLU A 47 1.34 -13.20 -1.37
N ARG A 48 2.55 -12.64 -1.59
CA ARG A 48 3.55 -12.44 -0.53
C ARG A 48 3.04 -11.53 0.59
N ALA A 49 2.31 -10.47 0.27
CA ALA A 49 1.73 -9.57 1.28
C ALA A 49 0.67 -10.28 2.14
N PHE A 50 -0.19 -11.09 1.52
CA PHE A 50 -1.18 -11.89 2.26
C PHE A 50 -0.53 -12.97 3.14
N ASP A 51 0.55 -13.58 2.64
CA ASP A 51 1.30 -14.59 3.39
C ASP A 51 1.93 -13.98 4.66
N ILE A 52 2.55 -12.78 4.54
CA ILE A 52 3.06 -12.02 5.69
C ILE A 52 1.91 -11.65 6.63
N ALA A 53 0.77 -11.19 6.10
CA ALA A 53 -0.37 -10.80 6.92
C ALA A 53 -0.98 -11.95 7.74
N ARG A 54 -0.89 -13.18 7.21
CA ARG A 54 -1.29 -14.39 7.93
C ARG A 54 -0.26 -14.85 8.97
N GLN A 55 1.01 -14.74 8.64
CA GLN A 55 2.10 -15.24 9.50
C GLN A 55 2.38 -14.30 10.66
N ASP A 56 2.33 -12.99 10.43
CA ASP A 56 2.67 -11.97 11.41
C ASP A 56 1.56 -10.89 11.52
N PRO A 57 0.33 -11.25 11.93
CA PRO A 57 -0.72 -10.27 12.14
C PRO A 57 -0.40 -9.38 13.36
N PRO A 58 -0.85 -8.12 13.36
CA PRO A 58 -0.66 -7.23 14.51
C PRO A 58 -1.38 -7.79 15.74
N ALA A 59 -0.82 -7.51 16.92
CA ALA A 59 -1.42 -7.94 18.19
C ALA A 59 -2.86 -7.42 18.28
N ASP A 60 -3.79 -8.29 18.70
CA ASP A 60 -5.25 -8.07 18.76
C ASP A 60 -6.02 -8.27 17.44
N VAL A 61 -5.35 -8.62 16.34
CA VAL A 61 -5.97 -8.80 15.03
C VAL A 61 -5.89 -10.26 14.57
N SER A 62 -7.03 -10.81 14.15
CA SER A 62 -7.06 -12.14 13.54
C SER A 62 -6.43 -12.12 12.14
N PRO A 63 -5.79 -13.20 11.68
CA PRO A 63 -5.17 -13.27 10.34
C PRO A 63 -6.16 -12.92 9.21
N HIS A 64 -7.43 -13.30 9.34
CA HIS A 64 -8.47 -12.94 8.38
C HIS A 64 -8.74 -11.42 8.34
N ALA A 65 -8.72 -10.75 9.49
CA ALA A 65 -8.88 -9.29 9.57
C ALA A 65 -7.64 -8.56 9.05
N ALA A 66 -6.45 -9.14 9.24
CA ALA A 66 -5.22 -8.63 8.67
C ALA A 66 -5.21 -8.72 7.13
N GLU A 67 -5.63 -9.86 6.56
CA GLU A 67 -5.82 -10.02 5.10
C GLU A 67 -6.84 -9.01 4.56
N ALA A 68 -7.96 -8.82 5.25
CA ALA A 68 -8.98 -7.84 4.86
C ALA A 68 -8.43 -6.41 4.84
N ALA A 69 -7.59 -6.05 5.83
CA ALA A 69 -6.95 -4.74 5.89
C ALA A 69 -5.99 -4.49 4.74
N VAL A 70 -5.18 -5.49 4.38
CA VAL A 70 -4.27 -5.43 3.24
C VAL A 70 -5.05 -5.24 1.94
N ARG A 71 -6.15 -5.98 1.77
CA ARG A 71 -7.03 -5.84 0.60
C ARG A 71 -7.73 -4.48 0.55
N ASP A 72 -8.20 -3.96 1.68
CA ASP A 72 -8.82 -2.63 1.79
C ASP A 72 -7.85 -1.51 1.40
N VAL A 73 -6.58 -1.62 1.84
CA VAL A 73 -5.54 -0.69 1.42
C VAL A 73 -5.27 -0.78 -0.07
N LEU A 74 -5.19 -1.98 -0.63
CA LEU A 74 -5.03 -2.18 -2.08
C LEU A 74 -6.22 -1.64 -2.87
N ASP A 75 -7.45 -1.82 -2.41
CA ASP A 75 -8.64 -1.26 -3.04
C ASP A 75 -8.67 0.27 -2.97
N SER A 76 -8.14 0.83 -1.87
CA SER A 76 -7.99 2.27 -1.67
C SER A 76 -6.82 2.88 -2.46
N ILE A 77 -5.81 2.11 -2.83
CA ILE A 77 -4.65 2.55 -3.62
C ILE A 77 -4.88 2.09 -5.06
N GLY A 78 -5.28 3.02 -5.92
CA GLY A 78 -5.41 2.71 -7.35
C GLY A 78 -4.09 2.22 -7.95
N ASP A 79 -4.18 1.32 -8.94
CA ASP A 79 -3.04 0.78 -9.69
C ASP A 79 -2.34 1.85 -10.57
N THR A 80 -2.81 3.11 -10.53
CA THR A 80 -2.29 4.23 -11.31
C THR A 80 -2.24 5.51 -10.47
N CYS A 81 -1.18 6.30 -10.65
CA CYS A 81 -1.11 7.63 -10.07
C CYS A 81 -2.03 8.58 -10.85
N PRO A 82 -3.06 9.16 -10.21
CA PRO A 82 -3.97 10.08 -10.89
C PRO A 82 -3.27 11.37 -11.37
N GLU A 83 -2.15 11.75 -10.74
CA GLU A 83 -1.34 12.92 -11.17
C GLU A 83 -0.32 12.58 -12.29
N CYS A 84 0.05 11.31 -12.49
CA CYS A 84 0.88 10.90 -13.65
C CYS A 84 0.05 10.55 -14.87
N SER A 85 -1.20 10.09 -14.69
CA SER A 85 -2.13 9.95 -15.80
C SER A 85 -2.42 11.34 -16.33
N PRO A 86 -2.14 11.66 -17.61
CA PRO A 86 -2.53 12.93 -18.16
C PRO A 86 -4.06 12.93 -18.19
N ASP A 87 -4.67 13.79 -17.38
CA ASP A 87 -5.93 14.45 -17.68
C ASP A 87 -7.02 13.54 -18.30
N GLU A 88 -7.86 12.92 -17.45
CA GLU A 88 -9.25 12.63 -17.82
C GLU A 88 -10.15 13.74 -17.23
N GLU A 89 -9.74 15.00 -17.33
CA GLU A 89 -10.57 16.19 -17.04
C GLU A 89 -11.02 16.79 -18.37
N GLY A 90 -11.82 16.02 -19.13
CA GLY A 90 -12.25 16.43 -20.47
C GLY A 90 -13.63 15.94 -20.91
N ARG A 91 -14.48 15.47 -20.01
CA ARG A 91 -15.86 15.10 -20.35
C ARG A 91 -16.85 15.59 -19.29
N ARG A 92 -17.13 16.88 -19.29
CA ARG A 92 -18.44 17.38 -18.89
C ARG A 92 -18.84 18.66 -19.59
#